data_AF-A0A7R9XZY1-F1
#
_entry.id   AF-A0A7R9XZY1-F1
#
_cell.length_a   1.000
_cell.length_b   1.000
_cell.length_c   1.000
_cell.angle_alpha   90.00
_cell.angle_beta   90.00
_cell.angle_gamma   90.00
#
_symmetry.space_group_name_H-M   'P 1'
#
loop_
_entity.id
_entity.type
_entity.pdbx_description
1 polymer ?
#
loop_
_entity_poly.entity_id
_entity_poly.type
_entity_poly.pdbx_seq_one_letter_code
_entity_poly.pdbx_strand_id
1 'polypeptide(L)'
;MSAVANTVACRAPLRSAFAGKRFKSACRLPGAPSNGTSVKTSASWNPFAQNSDKAGIVGSQGRDDYEAEDVEYYFNYMGILADEGSNDRMDALVEAGKHPIDIILLFAAAEGDTPKIEEILEAGADASVTDLDGNTPMMLAGKNNPEKKAAVEAMLAGK
;
A
#
# COMPACT_ATOMS: atom_id res chain seq x y z
N MET A 1 34.11 77.42 -19.50
CA MET A 1 33.04 77.43 -18.48
C MET A 1 32.15 76.21 -18.70
N SER A 2 32.29 75.18 -17.88
CA SER A 2 31.24 74.20 -17.52
C SER A 2 31.91 73.08 -16.72
N ALA A 3 31.73 73.14 -15.41
CA ALA A 3 32.09 72.07 -14.49
C ALA A 3 30.90 71.10 -14.42
N VAL A 4 31.12 69.83 -14.74
CA VAL A 4 30.15 68.75 -14.50
C VAL A 4 30.51 68.12 -13.17
N ALA A 5 29.71 68.40 -12.15
CA ALA A 5 29.82 67.76 -10.83
C ALA A 5 29.14 66.39 -10.89
N ASN A 6 29.93 65.32 -10.67
CA ASN A 6 29.43 63.95 -10.57
C ASN A 6 28.90 63.71 -9.15
N THR A 7 27.60 63.47 -9.02
CA THR A 7 26.96 63.03 -7.78
C THR A 7 27.09 61.51 -7.64
N VAL A 8 27.79 61.05 -6.60
CA VAL A 8 27.88 59.62 -6.26
C VAL A 8 26.66 59.25 -5.41
N ALA A 9 25.73 58.50 -5.99
CA ALA A 9 24.60 57.91 -5.30
C ALA A 9 25.01 56.60 -4.60
N CYS A 10 24.72 56.50 -3.30
CA CYS A 10 24.84 55.27 -2.52
C CYS A 10 23.88 54.18 -3.06
N ARG A 11 24.43 53.03 -3.47
CA ARG A 11 23.67 51.79 -3.70
C ARG A 11 24.34 50.66 -2.94
N ALA A 12 23.71 50.21 -1.85
CA ALA A 12 24.10 49.01 -1.14
C ALA A 12 23.76 47.77 -1.98
N PRO A 13 24.69 46.81 -2.19
CA PRO A 13 24.35 45.55 -2.81
C PRO A 13 23.66 44.62 -1.79
N LEU A 14 22.39 44.31 -2.02
CA LEU A 14 21.73 43.14 -1.43
C LEU A 14 22.44 41.89 -1.94
N ARG A 15 23.25 41.26 -1.09
CA ARG A 15 23.83 39.94 -1.37
C ARG A 15 22.77 38.87 -1.16
N SER A 16 22.06 38.50 -2.23
CA SER A 16 21.38 37.21 -2.31
C SER A 16 22.44 36.11 -2.49
N ALA A 17 22.69 35.32 -1.46
CA ALA A 17 23.42 34.07 -1.57
C ALA A 17 22.59 32.96 -0.94
N PHE A 18 21.69 32.37 -1.72
CA PHE A 18 21.03 31.11 -1.40
C PHE A 18 22.06 29.99 -1.59
N ALA A 19 22.79 29.65 -0.52
CA ALA A 19 23.62 28.46 -0.48
C ALA A 19 22.83 27.38 0.29
N GLY A 20 22.16 26.49 -0.44
CA GLY A 20 21.46 25.34 0.15
C GLY A 20 22.42 24.48 0.95
N LYS A 21 22.23 24.43 2.28
CA LYS A 21 22.80 23.39 3.13
C LYS A 21 21.72 22.37 3.43
N ARG A 22 22.07 21.11 3.16
CA ARG A 22 21.28 19.89 3.37
C ARG A 22 20.72 19.87 4.80
N PHE A 23 19.41 19.77 4.94
CA PHE A 23 18.77 19.48 6.22
C PHE A 23 19.15 18.06 6.64
N LYS A 24 19.97 17.95 7.69
CA LYS A 24 19.98 16.75 8.54
C LYS A 24 18.99 17.02 9.66
N SER A 25 17.97 16.17 9.78
CA SER A 25 17.06 16.14 10.92
C SER A 25 17.85 16.04 12.22
N ALA A 26 17.69 17.02 13.09
CA ALA A 26 18.00 16.89 14.51
C ALA A 26 17.32 18.03 15.29
N CYS A 27 16.04 17.87 15.63
CA CYS A 27 15.48 18.60 16.76
C CYS A 27 16.02 17.95 18.03
N ARG A 28 17.05 18.58 18.60
CA ARG A 28 17.59 18.27 19.93
C ARG A 28 16.65 18.91 20.97
N LEU A 29 15.88 18.08 21.67
CA LEU A 29 15.17 18.50 22.88
C LEU A 29 16.19 18.75 24.02
N PRO A 30 15.96 19.75 24.89
CA PRO A 30 16.89 20.09 25.98
C PRO A 30 16.94 19.01 27.05
N GLY A 31 18.15 18.79 27.58
CA GLY A 31 18.49 17.68 28.46
C GLY A 31 17.81 17.72 29.83
N ALA A 32 17.26 16.58 30.23
CA ALA A 32 16.96 16.27 31.63
C ALA A 32 18.22 15.69 32.31
N PRO A 33 18.48 16.00 33.60
CA PRO A 33 19.62 15.47 34.32
C PRO A 33 19.47 13.96 34.55
N SER A 34 20.44 13.20 34.06
CA SER A 34 20.52 11.75 34.21
C SER A 34 20.99 11.38 35.62
N ASN A 35 20.07 10.97 36.49
CA ASN A 35 20.42 10.05 37.57
C ASN A 35 20.43 8.64 36.98
N GLY A 36 21.63 8.06 36.87
CA GLY A 36 21.94 6.88 36.06
C GLY A 36 21.20 5.61 36.45
N THR A 37 19.98 5.46 35.95
CA THR A 37 19.32 4.16 35.80
C THR A 37 19.12 3.95 34.31
N SER A 38 20.09 3.33 33.63
CA SER A 38 19.87 2.87 32.27
C SER A 38 18.90 1.71 32.32
N VAL A 39 17.61 1.99 32.12
CA VAL A 39 16.65 0.93 31.86
C VAL A 39 17.02 0.38 30.48
N LYS A 40 17.68 -0.77 30.47
CA LYS A 40 17.76 -1.60 29.26
C LYS A 40 16.33 -1.99 28.92
N THR A 41 15.67 -1.22 28.08
CA THR A 41 14.48 -1.70 27.39
C THR A 41 14.98 -2.77 26.43
N SER A 42 15.01 -4.03 26.88
CA SER A 42 15.09 -5.15 25.96
C SER A 42 13.91 -5.01 25.02
N ALA A 43 14.17 -4.72 23.76
CA ALA A 43 13.18 -4.62 22.69
C ALA A 43 12.59 -6.01 22.34
N SER A 44 12.29 -6.83 23.35
CA SER A 44 11.62 -8.12 23.24
C SER A 44 10.18 -8.06 23.75
N TRP A 45 9.74 -6.92 24.27
CA TRP A 45 8.35 -6.68 24.65
C TRP A 45 7.97 -5.23 24.37
N ASN A 46 7.55 -4.97 23.14
CA ASN A 46 6.62 -3.90 22.86
C ASN A 46 5.20 -4.50 23.06
N PRO A 47 4.53 -4.28 24.21
CA PRO A 47 3.13 -4.69 24.39
C PRO A 47 2.17 -3.93 23.45
N PHE A 48 2.70 -2.95 22.70
CA PHE A 48 2.04 -2.17 21.67
C PHE A 48 2.54 -2.56 20.27
N ALA A 49 2.85 -3.84 20.02
CA ALA A 49 2.74 -4.34 18.66
C ALA A 49 1.28 -4.13 18.24
N GLN A 50 1.05 -3.17 17.33
CA GLN A 50 -0.29 -2.81 16.88
C GLN A 50 -0.80 -3.94 15.98
N ASN A 51 -1.36 -4.99 16.58
CA ASN A 51 -2.13 -5.98 15.85
C ASN A 51 -3.57 -5.47 15.79
N SER A 52 -4.09 -5.23 14.59
CA SER A 52 -5.47 -4.76 14.37
C SER A 52 -6.50 -5.65 15.07
N ASP A 53 -6.24 -6.95 15.13
CA ASP A 53 -7.12 -7.97 15.73
C ASP A 53 -7.47 -7.71 17.20
N LYS A 54 -6.58 -7.03 17.95
CA LYS A 54 -6.76 -6.81 19.40
C LYS A 54 -7.29 -5.42 19.73
N ALA A 55 -7.31 -4.51 18.76
CA ALA A 55 -7.64 -3.10 18.97
C ALA A 55 -9.15 -2.83 19.04
N GLY A 56 -10.01 -3.80 18.68
CA GLY A 56 -11.47 -3.59 18.62
C GLY A 56 -11.89 -2.53 17.59
N ILE A 57 -10.96 -2.10 16.74
CA ILE A 57 -11.22 -1.30 15.56
C ILE A 57 -11.71 -2.29 14.50
N VAL A 58 -12.99 -2.16 14.14
CA VAL A 58 -13.65 -2.93 13.08
C VAL A 58 -12.77 -2.89 11.84
N GLY A 59 -12.18 -4.02 11.44
CA GLY A 59 -11.15 -3.99 10.41
C GLY A 59 -10.59 -5.33 9.93
N SER A 60 -10.81 -6.44 10.63
CA SER A 60 -10.68 -7.76 10.00
C SER A 60 -12.06 -8.17 9.52
N GLN A 61 -12.36 -7.89 8.26
CA GLN A 61 -13.47 -8.53 7.58
C GLN A 61 -13.17 -10.04 7.58
N GLY A 62 -13.99 -10.82 8.26
CA GLY A 62 -13.96 -12.27 8.12
C GLY A 62 -14.37 -12.65 6.70
N ARG A 63 -14.17 -13.92 6.34
CA ARG A 63 -14.57 -14.45 5.04
C ARG A 63 -16.00 -14.05 4.67
N ASP A 64 -16.93 -14.22 5.60
CA ASP A 64 -18.37 -13.99 5.39
C ASP A 64 -18.78 -12.51 5.38
N ASP A 65 -17.85 -11.57 5.63
CA ASP A 65 -18.15 -10.12 5.62
C ASP A 65 -18.00 -9.51 4.21
N TYR A 66 -17.57 -10.30 3.21
CA TYR A 66 -17.48 -9.89 1.82
C TYR A 66 -18.78 -10.25 1.09
N GLU A 67 -19.35 -9.27 0.39
CA GLU A 67 -20.57 -9.41 -0.40
C GLU A 67 -20.26 -9.36 -1.90
N ALA A 68 -21.24 -9.70 -2.75
CA ALA A 68 -21.06 -9.66 -4.20
C ALA A 68 -20.75 -8.25 -4.71
N GLU A 69 -21.29 -7.23 -4.05
CA GLU A 69 -21.06 -5.81 -4.37
C GLU A 69 -19.60 -5.41 -4.13
N ASP A 70 -18.87 -6.05 -3.22
CA ASP A 70 -17.45 -5.79 -2.98
C ASP A 70 -16.58 -6.23 -4.16
N VAL A 71 -17.01 -7.29 -4.86
CA VAL A 71 -16.35 -7.76 -6.09
C VAL A 71 -16.46 -6.69 -7.16
N GLU A 72 -17.67 -6.18 -7.39
CA GLU A 72 -17.94 -5.13 -8.37
C GLU A 72 -17.18 -3.83 -8.00
N TYR A 73 -17.16 -3.47 -6.71
CA TYR A 73 -16.42 -2.31 -6.24
C TYR A 73 -14.92 -2.45 -6.48
N TYR A 74 -14.33 -3.60 -6.13
CA TYR A 74 -12.91 -3.87 -6.39
C TYR A 74 -12.59 -3.84 -7.88
N PHE A 75 -13.45 -4.46 -8.70
CA PHE A 75 -13.30 -4.50 -10.15
C PHE A 75 -13.32 -3.10 -10.77
N ASN A 76 -14.27 -2.26 -10.34
CA ASN A 76 -14.38 -0.87 -10.76
C ASN A 76 -13.20 -0.03 -10.26
N TYR A 77 -12.76 -0.24 -9.02
CA TYR A 77 -11.63 0.48 -8.41
C TYR A 77 -10.30 0.19 -9.11
N MET A 78 -10.03 -1.08 -9.43
CA MET A 78 -8.83 -1.50 -10.12
C MET A 78 -8.78 -1.00 -11.57
N GLY A 79 -9.89 -0.48 -12.10
CA GLY A 79 -9.95 0.03 -13.45
C GLY A 79 -9.80 -1.09 -14.48
N ILE A 80 -10.24 -2.31 -14.16
CA ILE A 80 -10.38 -3.44 -15.11
C ILE A 80 -11.55 -3.17 -16.08
N LEU A 81 -11.83 -1.88 -16.34
CA LEU A 81 -12.95 -1.40 -17.12
C LEU A 81 -12.78 -1.81 -18.59
N ALA A 82 -13.49 -2.87 -18.92
CA ALA A 82 -14.06 -3.13 -20.23
C ALA A 82 -13.07 -3.33 -21.39
N ASP A 83 -12.10 -4.24 -21.22
CA ASP A 83 -11.88 -5.17 -22.34
C ASP A 83 -13.15 -6.01 -22.49
N GLU A 84 -13.64 -6.16 -23.73
CA GLU A 84 -14.89 -6.85 -24.05
C GLU A 84 -14.92 -8.24 -23.37
N GLY A 85 -15.83 -8.42 -22.40
CA GLY A 85 -16.04 -9.70 -21.70
C GLY A 85 -15.50 -9.83 -20.27
N SER A 86 -14.78 -8.83 -19.74
CA SER A 86 -14.26 -8.92 -18.35
C SER A 86 -15.37 -8.89 -17.28
N ASN A 87 -16.40 -8.06 -17.48
CA ASN A 87 -17.58 -8.01 -16.61
C ASN A 87 -18.37 -9.32 -16.66
N ASP A 88 -18.57 -9.86 -17.87
CA ASP A 88 -19.28 -11.13 -18.06
C ASP A 88 -18.59 -12.28 -17.29
N ARG A 89 -17.25 -12.25 -17.19
CA ARG A 89 -16.48 -13.22 -16.40
C ARG A 89 -16.72 -13.07 -14.91
N MET A 90 -16.74 -11.84 -14.39
CA MET A 90 -17.07 -11.57 -12.98
C MET A 90 -18.50 -12.03 -12.67
N ASP A 91 -19.47 -11.66 -13.50
CA ASP A 91 -20.88 -12.04 -13.35
C ASP A 91 -21.05 -13.55 -13.36
N ALA A 92 -20.37 -14.25 -14.29
CA ALA A 92 -20.41 -15.70 -14.36
C ALA A 92 -19.78 -16.39 -13.14
N LEU A 93 -18.76 -15.79 -12.50
CA LEU A 93 -18.17 -16.34 -11.27
C LEU A 93 -19.10 -16.14 -10.07
N VAL A 94 -19.78 -15.00 -9.99
CA VAL A 94 -20.79 -14.72 -8.97
C VAL A 94 -22.01 -15.63 -9.17
N GLU A 95 -22.47 -15.80 -10.40
CA GLU A 95 -23.57 -16.71 -10.75
C GLU A 95 -23.21 -18.19 -10.50
N ALA A 96 -21.93 -18.57 -10.66
CA ALA A 96 -21.43 -19.88 -10.28
C ALA A 96 -21.43 -20.12 -8.74
N GLY A 97 -21.80 -19.11 -7.94
CA GLY A 97 -21.89 -19.20 -6.48
C GLY A 97 -20.54 -19.27 -5.79
N LYS A 98 -19.48 -18.74 -6.41
CA LYS A 98 -18.17 -18.62 -5.75
C LYS A 98 -18.22 -17.51 -4.72
N HIS A 99 -17.46 -17.68 -3.64
CA HIS A 99 -17.41 -16.67 -2.59
C HIS A 99 -16.78 -15.38 -3.16
N PRO A 100 -17.34 -14.19 -2.86
CA PRO A 100 -16.84 -12.92 -3.38
C PRO A 100 -15.35 -12.72 -3.09
N ILE A 101 -14.90 -13.02 -1.87
CA ILE A 101 -13.48 -12.97 -1.52
C ILE A 101 -12.56 -13.82 -2.42
N ASP A 102 -13.02 -15.00 -2.85
CA ASP A 102 -12.25 -15.93 -3.68
C ASP A 102 -12.18 -15.41 -5.12
N ILE A 103 -13.26 -14.75 -5.57
CA ILE A 103 -13.31 -14.06 -6.85
C ILE A 103 -12.33 -12.87 -6.85
N ILE A 104 -12.33 -12.07 -5.79
CA ILE A 104 -11.40 -10.95 -5.63
C ILE A 104 -9.96 -11.46 -5.62
N LEU A 105 -9.67 -12.60 -4.99
CA LEU A 105 -8.34 -13.22 -5.00
C LEU A 105 -7.86 -13.58 -6.41
N LEU A 106 -8.73 -14.14 -7.26
CA LEU A 106 -8.41 -14.47 -8.66
C LEU A 106 -7.96 -13.22 -9.44
N PHE A 107 -8.72 -12.12 -9.30
CA PHE A 107 -8.41 -10.86 -9.97
C PHE A 107 -7.16 -10.19 -9.38
N ALA A 108 -7.03 -10.15 -8.05
CA ALA A 108 -5.87 -9.59 -7.37
C ALA A 108 -4.58 -10.33 -7.75
N ALA A 109 -4.62 -11.65 -7.91
CA ALA A 109 -3.49 -12.44 -8.38
C ALA A 109 -3.10 -12.12 -9.83
N ALA A 110 -4.09 -11.93 -10.71
CA ALA A 110 -3.86 -11.55 -12.11
C ALA A 110 -3.18 -10.16 -12.23
N GLU A 111 -3.64 -9.20 -11.43
CA GLU A 111 -3.09 -7.85 -11.33
C GLU A 111 -1.77 -7.80 -10.53
N GLY A 112 -1.50 -8.80 -9.70
CA GLY A 112 -0.38 -8.79 -8.77
C GLY A 112 -0.53 -7.74 -7.67
N ASP A 113 -1.75 -7.55 -7.17
CA ASP A 113 -2.06 -6.66 -6.06
C ASP A 113 -1.67 -7.31 -4.71
N THR A 114 -0.36 -7.30 -4.43
CA THR A 114 0.21 -7.93 -3.22
C THR A 114 -0.44 -7.50 -1.91
N PRO A 115 -0.71 -6.20 -1.60
CA PRO A 115 -1.33 -5.85 -0.32
C PRO A 115 -2.76 -6.37 -0.19
N LYS A 116 -3.53 -6.41 -1.29
CA LYS A 116 -4.89 -6.94 -1.27
C LYS A 116 -4.88 -8.47 -1.11
N ILE A 117 -3.94 -9.16 -1.74
CA ILE A 117 -3.76 -10.61 -1.57
C ILE A 117 -3.43 -10.95 -0.11
N GLU A 118 -2.58 -10.17 0.55
CA GLU A 118 -2.29 -10.36 1.98
C GLU A 118 -3.55 -10.25 2.84
N GLU A 119 -4.34 -9.17 2.67
CA GLU A 119 -5.60 -8.94 3.38
C GLU A 119 -6.60 -10.09 3.17
N ILE A 120 -6.76 -10.53 1.93
CA ILE A 120 -7.70 -11.59 1.56
C ILE A 120 -7.28 -12.96 2.13
N LEU A 121 -5.98 -13.25 2.14
CA LEU A 121 -5.43 -14.47 2.73
C LEU A 121 -5.45 -14.45 4.26
N GLU A 122 -5.54 -13.29 4.89
CA GLU A 122 -5.79 -13.13 6.33
C GLU A 122 -7.27 -13.31 6.67
N ALA A 123 -8.16 -12.81 5.80
CA ALA A 123 -9.61 -12.98 5.92
C ALA A 123 -10.09 -14.42 5.65
N GLY A 124 -9.24 -15.27 5.07
CA GLY A 124 -9.49 -16.71 4.92
C GLY A 124 -10.00 -17.14 3.56
N ALA A 125 -9.56 -16.49 2.48
CA ALA A 125 -9.87 -16.92 1.12
C ALA A 125 -9.23 -18.27 0.75
N ASP A 126 -9.93 -18.99 -0.13
CA ASP A 126 -9.50 -20.27 -0.65
C ASP A 126 -8.56 -20.09 -1.86
N ALA A 127 -7.26 -20.25 -1.63
CA ALA A 127 -6.23 -20.18 -2.69
C ALA A 127 -6.34 -21.29 -3.76
N SER A 128 -7.19 -22.29 -3.54
CA SER A 128 -7.46 -23.40 -4.46
C SER A 128 -8.65 -23.14 -5.41
N VAL A 129 -9.30 -21.97 -5.30
CA VAL A 129 -10.41 -21.61 -6.18
C VAL A 129 -9.96 -21.63 -7.65
N THR A 130 -10.85 -22.04 -8.55
CA THR A 130 -10.62 -21.98 -9.99
C THR A 130 -11.54 -20.97 -10.64
N ASP A 131 -11.04 -20.34 -11.69
CA ASP A 131 -11.82 -19.49 -12.60
C ASP A 131 -12.65 -20.34 -13.61
N LEU A 132 -13.38 -19.69 -14.52
CA LEU A 132 -14.17 -20.33 -15.58
C LEU A 132 -13.32 -21.19 -16.53
N ASP A 133 -12.07 -20.78 -16.76
CA ASP A 133 -11.09 -21.53 -17.56
C ASP A 133 -10.39 -22.66 -16.78
N GLY A 134 -10.74 -22.86 -15.51
CA GLY A 134 -10.07 -23.84 -14.64
C GLY A 134 -8.70 -23.40 -14.10
N ASN A 135 -8.32 -22.14 -14.29
CA ASN A 135 -7.06 -21.58 -13.78
C ASN A 135 -7.17 -21.25 -12.30
N THR A 136 -6.13 -21.56 -11.53
CA THR A 136 -6.01 -21.17 -10.11
C THR A 136 -5.38 -19.78 -9.96
N PRO A 137 -5.51 -19.09 -8.80
CA PRO A 137 -4.84 -17.82 -8.53
C PRO A 137 -3.33 -17.87 -8.81
N MET A 138 -2.70 -19.00 -8.46
CA MET A 138 -1.28 -19.23 -8.73
C MET A 138 -0.95 -19.25 -10.23
N MET A 139 -1.84 -19.80 -11.07
CA MET A 139 -1.66 -19.78 -12.53
C MET A 139 -1.87 -18.40 -13.14
N LEU A 140 -2.76 -17.60 -12.56
CA LEU A 140 -3.04 -16.24 -13.00
C LEU A 140 -2.00 -15.22 -12.52
N ALA A 141 -1.14 -15.59 -11.57
CA ALA A 141 -0.15 -14.71 -10.95
C ALA A 141 0.64 -13.88 -11.98
N GLY A 142 0.45 -12.56 -11.93
CA GLY A 142 1.16 -11.60 -12.78
C GLY A 142 0.85 -11.73 -14.27
N LYS A 143 -0.34 -12.21 -14.65
CA LYS A 143 -0.84 -12.21 -16.04
C LYS A 143 -0.83 -10.79 -16.62
N ASN A 144 -1.27 -9.81 -15.84
CA ASN A 144 -1.32 -8.42 -16.25
C ASN A 144 -0.05 -7.65 -15.82
N ASN A 145 0.57 -8.05 -14.71
CA ASN A 145 1.81 -7.46 -14.19
C ASN A 145 2.90 -8.52 -13.91
N PRO A 146 3.73 -8.87 -14.92
CA PRO A 146 4.71 -9.95 -14.79
C PRO A 146 5.82 -9.64 -13.77
N GLU A 147 6.10 -8.36 -13.49
CA GLU A 147 7.11 -7.96 -12.50
C GLU A 147 6.76 -8.41 -11.08
N LYS A 148 5.46 -8.46 -10.77
CA LYS A 148 4.96 -8.83 -9.43
C LYS A 148 4.62 -10.31 -9.31
N LYS A 149 4.67 -11.06 -10.42
CA LYS A 149 4.38 -12.50 -10.46
C LYS A 149 5.10 -13.28 -9.37
N ALA A 150 6.40 -13.09 -9.23
CA ALA A 150 7.22 -13.82 -8.25
C ALA A 150 6.80 -13.51 -6.80
N ALA A 151 6.35 -12.28 -6.51
CA ALA A 151 5.88 -11.91 -5.18
C ALA A 151 4.54 -12.59 -4.86
N VAL A 152 3.62 -12.60 -5.82
CA VAL A 152 2.30 -13.24 -5.70
C VAL A 152 2.44 -14.76 -5.51
N GLU A 153 3.29 -15.40 -6.32
CA GLU A 153 3.58 -16.83 -6.20
C GLU A 153 4.16 -17.16 -4.82
N ALA A 154 5.05 -16.32 -4.29
CA ALA A 154 5.62 -16.52 -2.95
C ALA A 154 4.57 -16.40 -1.84
N MET A 155 3.61 -15.47 -1.96
CA MET A 155 2.52 -15.30 -1.01
C MET A 155 1.55 -16.49 -1.01
N LEU A 156 1.19 -16.96 -2.21
CA LEU A 156 0.25 -18.07 -2.38
C LEU A 156 0.88 -19.43 -2.04
N ALA A 157 2.18 -19.62 -2.25
CA ALA A 157 2.88 -20.86 -1.89
C ALA A 157 3.08 -21.04 -0.37
N GLY A 158 2.92 -19.98 0.41
CA GLY A 158 3.11 -19.98 1.86
C GLY A 158 1.86 -20.26 2.69
N LYS A 159 0.71 -20.49 2.05
CA LYS A 159 -0.61 -20.69 2.67
C LYS A 159 -1.19 -22.03 2.25
#